data_AF-A0A3P2AF18-F1
#
_entry.id   AF-A0A3P2AF18-F1
#
_cell.length_a   1.000
_cell.length_b   1.000
_cell.length_c   1.000
_cell.angle_alpha   90.00
_cell.angle_beta   90.00
_cell.angle_gamma   90.00
#
_symmetry.space_group_name_H-M   'P 1'
#
loop_
_entity.id
_entity.type
_entity.pdbx_description
1 polymer ?
#
loop_
_entity_poly.entity_id
_entity_poly.type
_entity_poly.pdbx_seq_one_letter_code
_entity_poly.pdbx_strand_id
1 'polypeptide(L)' 'MNVGLNKTERKVIELLIKSPSITANELSVQIGVTKRTIERSFKTLQEKKLIERIGSKRDGNWIVVK' A
#
# COMPACT_ATOMS: atom_id res chain seq x y z
N MET A 1 6.06 -17.51 -2.14
CA MET A 1 6.06 -16.45 -3.16
C MET A 1 7.19 -15.47 -2.87
N ASN A 2 8.26 -15.51 -3.65
CA ASN A 2 9.35 -14.54 -3.54
C ASN A 2 9.04 -13.35 -4.44
N VAL A 3 7.96 -12.62 -4.11
CA VAL A 3 7.71 -11.32 -4.76
C VAL A 3 8.87 -10.45 -4.29
N GLY A 4 9.72 -9.98 -5.22
CA GLY A 4 10.89 -9.14 -4.97
C GLY A 4 10.49 -7.77 -4.43
N LEU A 5 9.94 -7.76 -3.21
CA LEU A 5 9.40 -6.62 -2.52
C LEU A 5 10.44 -6.11 -1.53
N ASN A 6 10.69 -4.81 -1.62
CA ASN A 6 11.52 -4.11 -0.65
C ASN A 6 10.85 -4.12 0.73
N LYS A 7 11.66 -3.89 1.77
CA LYS A 7 11.17 -3.87 3.17
C LYS A 7 9.97 -2.92 3.36
N THR A 8 9.96 -1.78 2.66
CA THR A 8 8.85 -0.82 2.67
C THR A 8 7.59 -1.38 2.02
N GLU A 9 7.69 -1.97 0.82
CA GLU A 9 6.53 -2.54 0.12
C GLU A 9 5.88 -3.67 0.92
N ARG A 10 6.70 -4.52 1.57
CA ARG A 10 6.20 -5.57 2.47
C ARG A 10 5.41 -4.99 3.64
N LYS A 11 5.97 -3.98 4.32
CA LYS A 11 5.27 -3.28 5.41
C LYS A 11 3.97 -2.62 4.94
N VAL A 12 3.97 -2.00 3.77
CA VAL A 12 2.76 -1.41 3.18
C VAL A 12 1.69 -2.49 3.00
N ILE A 13 2.02 -3.63 2.39
CA ILE A 13 1.06 -4.73 2.24
C ILE A 13 0.56 -5.25 3.58
N GLU A 14 1.44 -5.49 4.55
CA GLU A 14 1.03 -5.94 5.90
C GLU A 14 0.06 -4.97 6.57
N LEU A 15 0.29 -3.67 6.43
CA LEU A 15 -0.59 -2.64 6.98
C LEU A 15 -1.91 -2.54 6.22
N LEU A 16 -1.91 -2.72 4.89
CA LEU A 16 -3.14 -2.77 4.10
C LEU A 16 -3.98 -4.01 4.42
N ILE A 17 -3.34 -5.15 4.72
CA ILE A 17 -4.05 -6.36 5.18
C ILE A 17 -4.73 -6.11 6.53
N LYS A 18 -4.07 -5.40 7.45
CA LYS A 18 -4.64 -5.05 8.76
C LYS A 18 -5.71 -3.97 8.66
N SER A 19 -5.47 -2.96 7.84
CA SER A 19 -6.30 -1.76 7.69
C SER A 19 -6.38 -1.35 6.22
N PRO A 20 -7.35 -1.86 5.44
CA PRO A 20 -7.48 -1.55 4.02
C PRO A 20 -7.84 -0.07 3.75
N SER A 21 -8.34 0.65 4.76
CA SER A 21 -8.64 2.09 4.68
C SER A 21 -7.45 3.00 5.00
N ILE A 22 -6.27 2.44 5.30
CA ILE A 22 -5.11 3.23 5.72
C ILE A 22 -4.64 4.15 4.60
N THR A 23 -4.37 5.41 4.94
CA THR A 23 -3.92 6.40 3.97
C THR A 23 -2.41 6.38 3.77
N ALA A 24 -1.94 6.94 2.65
CA ALA A 24 -0.51 7.09 2.37
C ALA A 24 0.20 7.93 3.45
N ASN A 25 -0.49 8.88 4.08
CA ASN A 25 0.07 9.66 5.18
C ASN A 25 0.29 8.80 6.43
N GLU A 26 -0.69 8.01 6.85
CA GLU A 26 -0.55 7.13 8.02
C GLU A 26 0.52 6.06 7.81
N LEU A 27 0.56 5.46 6.62
CA LEU A 27 1.63 4.54 6.23
C LEU A 27 3.01 5.20 6.30
N SER A 28 3.12 6.47 5.89
CA SER A 28 4.38 7.21 5.93
C SER A 28 4.87 7.38 7.38
N VAL A 29 3.96 7.70 8.30
CA VAL A 29 4.24 7.85 9.73
C VAL A 29 4.58 6.51 10.38
N GLN A 30 3.81 5.45 10.12
CA GLN A 30 4.04 4.13 10.72
C GLN A 30 5.33 3.47 10.22
N ILE A 31 5.65 3.63 8.93
CA ILE A 31 6.83 3.01 8.34
C ILE A 31 8.07 3.89 8.54
N GLY A 32 7.90 5.20 8.78
CA GLY A 32 8.98 6.16 8.95
C GLY A 32 9.62 6.57 7.62
N VAL A 33 8.82 6.68 6.56
CA VAL A 33 9.28 7.07 5.21
C VAL A 33 8.48 8.28 4.72
N THR A 34 8.93 8.91 3.64
CA THR A 34 8.19 10.03 3.07
C THR A 34 6.90 9.54 2.39
N LYS A 35 5.86 10.39 2.37
CA LYS A 35 4.63 10.14 1.62
C LYS A 35 4.91 9.78 0.15
N ARG A 36 5.89 10.45 -0.48
CA ARG A 36 6.31 10.20 -1.87
C ARG A 36 6.84 8.78 -2.06
N THR A 37 7.54 8.23 -1.06
CA THR A 37 8.00 6.82 -1.07
C THR A 37 6.79 5.88 -1.05
N ILE A 38 5.81 6.14 -0.19
CA ILE A 38 4.59 5.35 -0.09
C ILE A 38 3.77 5.41 -1.38
N GLU A 39 3.58 6.59 -1.96
CA GLU A 39 2.88 6.76 -3.25
C GLU A 39 3.57 6.00 -4.39
N ARG A 40 4.91 6.03 -4.42
CA ARG A 40 5.70 5.23 -5.38
C ARG A 40 5.49 3.74 -5.16
N SER A 41 5.54 3.27 -3.92
CA SER A 41 5.26 1.88 -3.57
C SER A 41 3.83 1.48 -3.95
N PHE A 42 2.82 2.31 -3.69
CA PHE A 42 1.44 2.08 -4.13
C PHE A 42 1.35 1.87 -5.63
N LYS A 43 1.97 2.77 -6.41
CA LYS A 43 1.99 2.67 -7.87
C LYS A 43 2.65 1.37 -8.34
N THR A 44 3.82 1.03 -7.80
CA THR A 44 4.53 -0.21 -8.16
C THR A 44 3.76 -1.46 -7.74
N LEU A 45 3.13 -1.47 -6.56
CA LEU A 45 2.32 -2.58 -6.07
C LEU A 45 1.04 -2.76 -6.92
N GLN A 46 0.43 -1.65 -7.35
CA GLN A 46 -0.72 -1.66 -8.24
C GLN A 46 -0.34 -2.15 -9.65
N GLU A 47 0.79 -1.69 -10.19
CA GLU A 47 1.34 -2.18 -11.47
C GLU A 47 1.65 -3.68 -11.42
N LYS A 48 2.16 -4.17 -10.28
CA LYS A 48 2.37 -5.59 -10.00
C LYS A 48 1.07 -6.37 -9.74
N LYS A 49 -0.10 -5.72 -9.76
CA LYS A 49 -1.42 -6.28 -9.43
C LYS A 49 -1.48 -6.93 -8.05
N LEU A 50 -0.69 -6.43 -7.11
CA LEU A 50 -0.67 -6.90 -5.72
C LEU A 50 -1.70 -6.17 -4.86
N ILE A 51 -2.08 -4.97 -5.27
CA ILE A 51 -3.10 -4.17 -4.58
C ILE A 51 -4.01 -3.50 -5.61
N GLU A 52 -5.27 -3.35 -5.24
CA GLU A 52 -6.26 -2.62 -6.03
C GLU A 52 -7.03 -1.66 -5.14
N ARG A 53 -7.30 -0.47 -5.65
CA ARG A 53 -8.15 0.50 -4.96
C ARG A 53 -9.60 0.24 -5.34
N ILE A 54 -10.42 -0.14 -4.37
CA ILE A 54 -11.87 -0.26 -4.53
C ILE A 54 -12.60 0.88 -3.83
N GLY A 55 -13.77 1.24 -4.33
CA GLY A 55 -14.63 2.24 -3.68
C GLY A 55 -14.50 3.64 -4.25
N SER A 56 -15.24 4.56 -3.62
CA SER A 56 -15.49 5.89 -4.16
C SER A 56 -14.27 6.81 -4.11
N LYS A 57 -14.34 7.96 -4.78
CA LYS A 57 -13.26 8.98 -4.71
C LYS A 57 -12.94 9.40 -3.27
N ARG A 58 -13.95 9.44 -2.39
CA ARG A 58 -13.82 9.80 -0.97
C ARG A 58 -13.42 8.64 -0.06
N ASP A 59 -14.09 7.49 -0.18
CA ASP A 59 -13.94 6.36 0.75
C ASP A 59 -13.36 5.11 0.06
N GLY A 60 -12.34 5.32 -0.78
CA GLY A 60 -11.70 4.22 -1.48
C GLY A 60 -10.76 3.46 -0.55
N ASN A 61 -10.99 2.16 -0.42
CA ASN A 61 -10.15 1.23 0.32
C ASN A 61 -9.17 0.54 -0.63
N TRP A 62 -8.03 0.14 -0.09
CA TRP A 62 -7.05 -0.70 -0.79
C TRP A 62 -7.28 -2.16 -0.41
N ILE A 63 -7.47 -3.02 -1.39
CA ILE A 63 -7.46 -4.47 -1.21
C ILE A 63 -6.12 -5.00 -1.67
N VAL A 64 -5.59 -5.98 -0.95
CA VAL A 64 -4.45 -6.78 -1.40
C VAL A 64 -4.98 -7.94 -2.24
N VAL A 65 -4.63 -7.95 -3.52
CA VAL A 65 -4.97 -9.00 -4.49
C VAL A 65 -3.74 -9.92 -4.54
N LYS A 66 -3.88 -11.13 -4.00
CA LYS A 66 -2.76 -12.07 -3.80
C LYS A 66 -2.42 -12.85 -5.06
#